data_AF-A0A848EPU5-F1
#
_entry.id   AF-A0A848EPU5-F1
#
_cell.length_a   1.000
_cell.length_b   1.000
_cell.length_c   1.000
_cell.angle_alpha   90.00
_cell.angle_beta   90.00
_cell.angle_gamma   90.00
#
_symmetry.space_group_name_H-M   'P 1'
#
loop_
_entity.id
_entity.type
_entity.pdbx_description
1 polymer ?
#
loop_
_entity_poly.entity_id
_entity_poly.type
_entity_poly.pdbx_seq_one_letter_code
_entity_poly.pdbx_strand_id
1 'polypeptide(L)'
;MIPSQLVSDRPCFIKIASESKAPLKGNSASEGPFYVQEDRELIGHIARGGNVGRVLRDSLIAFDIDSEEFLQLVDEELGNSFTVESGGSGFGLHRYYSCPSWEGNHSQITVDSDDYGSLRSGNSYCLVPPSKHDETAKKYRVKSEESVKSVSVSEVESLLKRVGKTANTNRRRRRLGVGSTSGKQGTEASVPSEYPNIDRPFSETKQILSRDDLLHHLNKTVDSDWSGTEFLLAKCLAEEGTSAKSIIATLDRLDQSAKWHNGSSGLEKVEYQSLTVQKAIESACNDPYVDFSNSGDMKAKKAFESRKTESGSEGTRLKGGENNMPEFTDKETVQVKEGSSDGDRAIEAVRVEGQDGSDSFEFVTLRKGRVSTVQLTNGEEGQIIDVDQSNSKSVGGTADLDLVIEALEELREEIN
;
A
#
# COMPACT_ATOMS: atom_id res chain seq x y z
N MET A 1 23.75 10.64 -22.22
CA MET A 1 22.72 11.15 -23.16
C MET A 1 21.48 10.27 -23.02
N ILE A 2 20.31 10.77 -23.42
CA ILE A 2 19.09 9.97 -23.48
C ILE A 2 19.22 8.98 -24.67
N PRO A 3 18.96 7.67 -24.48
CA PRO A 3 18.97 6.68 -25.56
C PRO A 3 17.96 7.00 -26.67
N SER A 4 18.34 6.81 -27.94
CA SER A 4 17.47 7.10 -29.10
C SER A 4 16.25 6.17 -29.16
N GLN A 5 16.36 4.96 -28.60
CA GLN A 5 15.27 3.99 -28.49
C GLN A 5 14.08 4.50 -27.66
N LEU A 6 14.30 5.50 -26.80
CA LEU A 6 13.26 6.08 -25.94
C LEU A 6 12.62 7.33 -26.54
N VAL A 7 13.10 7.81 -27.68
CA VAL A 7 12.58 9.00 -28.35
C VAL A 7 11.21 8.70 -28.92
N SER A 8 10.36 9.73 -28.95
CA SER A 8 9.01 9.68 -29.49
C SER A 8 8.77 10.91 -30.35
N ASP A 9 7.85 10.79 -31.30
CA ASP A 9 7.41 11.91 -32.13
C ASP A 9 6.68 12.99 -31.33
N ARG A 10 6.30 12.68 -30.09
CA ARG A 10 5.69 13.62 -29.14
C ARG A 10 6.55 13.81 -27.89
N PRO A 11 6.42 14.97 -27.21
CA PRO A 11 7.11 15.21 -25.94
C PRO A 11 6.69 14.18 -24.87
N CYS A 12 7.66 13.38 -24.40
CA CYS A 12 7.43 12.33 -23.41
C CYS A 12 8.46 12.31 -22.27
N PHE A 13 9.38 13.28 -22.24
CA PHE A 13 10.35 13.41 -21.16
C PHE A 13 9.86 14.39 -20.10
N ILE A 14 10.18 14.12 -18.85
CA ILE A 14 9.90 15.02 -17.72
C ILE A 14 11.17 15.25 -16.91
N LYS A 15 11.23 16.40 -16.24
CA LYS A 15 12.29 16.72 -15.31
C LYS A 15 12.01 16.06 -13.97
N ILE A 16 12.97 15.29 -13.51
CA ILE A 16 12.97 14.67 -12.19
C ILE A 16 13.97 15.43 -11.32
N ALA A 17 13.64 15.62 -10.04
CA ALA A 17 14.55 16.27 -9.11
C ALA A 17 15.86 15.48 -9.00
N SER A 18 16.97 16.18 -8.78
CA SER A 18 18.30 15.57 -8.64
C SER A 18 18.30 14.57 -7.47
N GLU A 19 18.90 13.40 -7.67
CA GLU A 19 19.02 12.35 -6.63
C GLU A 19 17.67 11.96 -6.00
N SER A 20 16.60 12.09 -6.79
CA SER A 20 15.25 11.73 -6.40
C SER A 20 14.60 10.93 -7.52
N LYS A 21 13.55 10.19 -7.15
CA LYS A 21 12.61 9.56 -8.08
C LYS A 21 11.38 10.44 -8.33
N ALA A 22 11.22 11.56 -7.64
CA ALA A 22 10.05 12.43 -7.75
C ALA A 22 10.17 13.47 -8.88
N PRO A 23 9.06 13.79 -9.59
CA PRO A 23 9.07 14.85 -10.58
C PRO A 23 9.40 16.20 -9.93
N LEU A 24 10.07 17.08 -10.68
CA LEU A 24 10.43 18.41 -10.17
C LEU A 24 9.19 19.27 -9.85
N LYS A 25 8.05 18.95 -10.45
CA LYS A 25 6.78 19.65 -10.26
C LYS A 25 5.61 18.66 -10.13
N GLY A 26 5.15 18.39 -8.92
CA GLY A 26 3.90 17.65 -8.64
C GLY A 26 3.62 16.46 -9.57
N ASN A 27 2.41 16.40 -10.13
CA ASN A 27 1.94 15.34 -11.01
C ASN A 27 2.43 15.47 -12.48
N SER A 28 3.67 15.93 -12.72
CA SER A 28 4.18 16.18 -14.09
C SER A 28 4.11 14.96 -15.02
N ALA A 29 4.07 13.74 -14.47
CA ALA A 29 3.89 12.53 -15.29
C ALA A 29 2.52 12.47 -15.99
N SER A 30 1.49 13.04 -15.37
CA SER A 30 0.13 13.15 -15.93
C SER A 30 -0.13 14.50 -16.62
N GLU A 31 0.38 15.59 -16.05
CA GLU A 31 0.00 16.96 -16.42
C GLU A 31 1.08 17.71 -17.23
N GLY A 32 2.31 17.19 -17.26
CA GLY A 32 3.46 17.87 -17.82
C GLY A 32 4.02 18.97 -16.90
N PRO A 33 4.96 19.80 -17.39
CA PRO A 33 5.39 19.92 -18.79
C PRO A 33 6.14 18.70 -19.31
N PHE A 34 5.92 18.38 -20.58
CA PHE A 34 6.61 17.31 -21.30
C PHE A 34 7.58 17.90 -22.32
N TYR A 35 8.74 17.27 -22.46
CA TYR A 35 9.84 17.74 -23.30
C TYR A 35 10.19 16.69 -24.36
N VAL A 36 10.72 17.17 -25.49
CA VAL A 36 11.44 16.32 -26.47
C VAL A 36 12.91 16.20 -26.05
N GLN A 37 13.65 15.25 -26.63
CA GLN A 37 15.04 14.99 -26.24
C GLN A 37 15.95 16.21 -26.46
N GLU A 38 15.71 16.97 -27.53
CA GLU A 38 16.51 18.12 -27.96
C GLU A 38 16.12 19.42 -27.25
N ASP A 39 15.13 19.37 -26.35
CA ASP A 39 14.65 20.55 -25.65
C ASP A 39 15.76 21.18 -24.80
N ARG A 40 16.05 22.47 -25.05
CA ARG A 40 17.14 23.19 -24.38
C ARG A 40 16.95 23.26 -22.86
N GLU A 41 15.70 23.33 -22.40
CA GLU A 41 15.37 23.40 -20.98
C GLU A 41 15.63 22.05 -20.29
N LEU A 42 15.30 20.94 -20.96
CA LEU A 42 15.62 19.58 -20.50
C LEU A 42 17.13 19.32 -20.52
N ILE A 43 17.81 19.66 -21.62
CA ILE A 43 19.28 19.51 -21.74
C ILE A 43 19.98 20.31 -20.64
N GLY A 44 19.57 21.56 -20.41
CA GLY A 44 20.13 22.39 -19.34
C GLY A 44 19.87 21.82 -17.95
N HIS A 45 18.71 21.21 -17.71
CA HIS A 45 18.39 20.51 -16.46
C HIS A 45 19.32 19.34 -16.20
N ILE A 46 19.51 18.47 -17.19
CA ILE A 46 20.40 17.31 -17.12
C ILE A 46 21.86 17.76 -16.91
N ALA A 47 22.30 18.81 -17.61
CA ALA A 47 23.66 19.34 -17.48
C ALA A 47 23.96 19.89 -16.07
N ARG A 48 22.94 20.37 -15.35
CA ARG A 48 23.04 20.80 -13.95
C ARG A 48 22.93 19.65 -12.94
N GLY A 49 22.89 18.40 -13.40
CA GLY A 49 22.82 17.21 -12.55
C GLY A 49 21.40 16.74 -12.22
N GLY A 50 20.37 17.32 -12.84
CA GLY A 50 19.00 16.87 -12.69
C GLY A 50 18.72 15.53 -13.38
N ASN A 51 17.77 14.76 -12.83
CA ASN A 51 17.33 13.50 -13.41
C ASN A 51 16.27 13.73 -14.51
N VAL A 52 16.06 12.72 -15.35
CA VAL A 52 15.06 12.69 -16.42
C VAL A 52 14.24 11.40 -16.35
N GLY A 53 12.92 11.56 -16.49
CA GLY A 53 11.97 10.46 -16.60
C GLY A 53 11.43 10.36 -18.01
N ARG A 54 11.18 9.14 -18.48
CA ARG A 54 10.43 8.86 -19.72
C ARG A 54 9.02 8.42 -19.35
N VAL A 55 8.03 9.27 -19.63
CA VAL A 55 6.60 9.02 -19.42
C VAL A 55 6.09 8.11 -20.53
N LEU A 56 5.37 7.04 -20.21
CA LEU A 56 5.01 5.95 -21.12
C LEU A 56 3.66 6.16 -21.82
N ARG A 57 3.37 7.41 -22.19
CA ARG A 57 2.06 7.85 -22.69
C ARG A 57 1.79 7.52 -24.16
N ASP A 58 2.74 6.81 -24.77
CA ASP A 58 2.68 6.32 -26.14
C ASP A 58 2.58 4.81 -26.20
N SER A 59 2.90 4.20 -27.35
CA SER A 59 2.86 2.75 -27.46
C SER A 59 3.91 2.07 -26.60
N LEU A 60 4.82 2.82 -25.97
CA LEU A 60 5.89 2.28 -25.16
C LEU A 60 5.34 1.81 -23.81
N ILE A 61 5.61 0.57 -23.46
CA ILE A 61 5.43 0.01 -22.12
C ILE A 61 6.80 -0.38 -21.56
N ALA A 62 6.93 -0.43 -20.24
CA ALA A 62 8.13 -0.89 -19.58
C ALA A 62 7.79 -1.90 -18.49
N PHE A 63 8.51 -3.01 -18.48
CA PHE A 63 8.59 -3.86 -17.30
C PHE A 63 9.75 -3.35 -16.44
N ASP A 64 9.40 -2.90 -15.24
CA ASP A 64 10.30 -2.59 -14.13
C ASP A 64 10.53 -3.92 -13.41
N ILE A 65 11.70 -4.53 -13.59
CA ILE A 65 11.99 -5.91 -13.21
C ILE A 65 12.95 -5.88 -12.03
N ASP A 66 12.47 -6.31 -10.87
CA ASP A 66 13.21 -6.27 -9.61
C ASP A 66 13.69 -7.66 -9.15
N SER A 67 13.37 -8.73 -9.91
CA SER A 67 13.83 -10.10 -9.65
C SER A 67 14.35 -10.83 -10.91
N GLU A 68 15.27 -11.79 -10.70
CA GLU A 68 15.81 -12.63 -11.78
C GLU A 68 14.75 -13.59 -12.34
N GLU A 69 13.86 -14.08 -11.48
CA GLU A 69 12.74 -14.94 -11.85
C GLU A 69 11.78 -14.21 -12.79
N PHE A 70 11.48 -12.94 -12.49
CA PHE A 70 10.64 -12.16 -13.38
C PHE A 70 11.34 -11.86 -14.71
N LEU A 71 12.66 -11.62 -14.68
CA LEU A 71 13.44 -11.47 -15.90
C LEU A 71 13.32 -12.71 -16.79
N GLN A 72 13.47 -13.92 -16.24
CA GLN A 72 13.33 -15.18 -16.98
C GLN A 72 11.94 -15.30 -17.62
N LEU A 73 10.87 -15.00 -16.88
CA LEU A 73 9.51 -15.06 -17.42
C LEU A 73 9.31 -14.06 -18.58
N VAL A 74 9.85 -12.85 -18.45
CA VAL A 74 9.83 -11.85 -19.52
C VAL A 74 10.64 -12.32 -20.74
N ASP A 75 11.84 -12.87 -20.53
CA ASP A 75 12.69 -13.38 -21.61
C ASP A 75 12.03 -14.55 -22.36
N GLU A 76 11.37 -15.45 -21.65
CA GLU A 76 10.69 -16.60 -22.26
C GLU A 76 9.45 -16.22 -23.07
N GLU A 77 8.62 -15.32 -22.53
CA GLU A 77 7.32 -15.00 -23.15
C GLU A 77 7.46 -13.89 -24.20
N LEU A 78 8.24 -12.86 -23.92
CA LEU A 78 8.35 -11.66 -24.76
C LEU A 78 9.69 -11.56 -25.48
N GLY A 79 10.72 -12.31 -25.07
CA GLY A 79 12.07 -12.23 -25.63
C GLY A 79 12.84 -10.99 -25.16
N ASN A 80 14.08 -10.85 -25.62
CA ASN A 80 14.87 -9.67 -25.29
C ASN A 80 14.37 -8.41 -26.03
N SER A 81 14.70 -7.25 -25.49
CA SER A 81 14.40 -5.93 -26.07
C SER A 81 15.34 -4.87 -25.46
N PHE A 82 15.19 -3.62 -25.88
CA PHE A 82 15.90 -2.49 -25.27
C PHE A 82 15.76 -2.51 -23.75
N THR A 83 16.91 -2.55 -23.06
CA THR A 83 16.94 -2.74 -21.60
C THR A 83 17.88 -1.74 -20.95
N VAL A 84 17.38 -1.07 -19.91
CA VAL A 84 18.14 -0.17 -19.04
C VAL A 84 18.31 -0.84 -17.68
N GLU A 85 19.52 -0.82 -17.15
CA GLU A 85 19.81 -1.23 -15.78
C GLU A 85 19.75 -0.05 -14.83
N SER A 86 19.14 -0.27 -13.67
CA SER A 86 19.04 0.73 -12.60
C SER A 86 20.40 0.97 -11.94
N GLY A 87 20.53 2.10 -11.26
CA GLY A 87 21.71 2.37 -10.44
C GLY A 87 21.65 1.74 -9.03
N GLY A 88 20.60 0.99 -8.68
CA GLY A 88 20.38 0.48 -7.32
C GLY A 88 21.45 -0.49 -6.81
N SER A 89 21.34 -0.89 -5.56
CA SER A 89 22.17 -1.94 -4.94
C SER A 89 21.65 -3.36 -5.20
N GLY A 90 20.40 -3.50 -5.65
CA GLY A 90 19.76 -4.78 -5.98
C GLY A 90 19.62 -5.03 -7.48
N PHE A 91 18.89 -6.10 -7.81
CA PHE A 91 18.46 -6.37 -9.18
C PHE A 91 17.42 -5.33 -9.59
N GLY A 92 17.57 -4.74 -10.78
CA GLY A 92 16.65 -3.69 -11.23
C GLY A 92 16.88 -3.36 -12.69
N LEU A 93 15.93 -3.72 -13.54
CA LEU A 93 15.98 -3.51 -14.99
C LEU A 93 14.68 -2.87 -15.48
N HIS A 94 14.78 -1.86 -16.33
CA HIS A 94 13.65 -1.40 -17.13
C HIS A 94 13.76 -2.02 -18.53
N ARG A 95 12.87 -2.95 -18.88
CA ARG A 95 12.79 -3.52 -20.24
C ARG A 95 11.60 -2.97 -21.00
N TYR A 96 11.86 -2.40 -22.16
CA TYR A 96 10.88 -1.65 -22.93
C TYR A 96 10.33 -2.44 -24.11
N TYR A 97 9.02 -2.32 -24.38
CA TYR A 97 8.35 -2.89 -25.55
C TYR A 97 7.39 -1.87 -26.16
N SER A 98 7.08 -2.04 -27.45
CA SER A 98 6.01 -1.29 -28.11
C SER A 98 4.74 -2.14 -28.16
N CYS A 99 3.68 -1.68 -27.49
CA CYS A 99 2.35 -2.27 -27.49
C CYS A 99 1.29 -1.17 -27.74
N PRO A 100 1.00 -0.80 -29.00
CA PRO A 100 0.14 0.34 -29.33
C PRO A 100 -1.30 0.24 -28.84
N SER A 101 -1.80 -0.98 -28.63
CA SER A 101 -3.18 -1.25 -28.20
C SER A 101 -3.31 -1.48 -26.68
N TRP A 102 -2.26 -1.22 -25.91
CA TRP A 102 -2.31 -1.34 -24.46
C TRP A 102 -3.00 -0.11 -23.83
N GLU A 103 -4.06 -0.32 -23.05
CA GLU A 103 -4.86 0.74 -22.42
C GLU A 103 -4.65 0.84 -20.89
N GLY A 104 -3.69 0.10 -20.34
CA GLY A 104 -3.32 0.16 -18.92
C GLY A 104 -2.43 1.36 -18.56
N ASN A 105 -2.25 1.59 -17.25
CA ASN A 105 -1.36 2.64 -16.75
C ASN A 105 -0.22 2.04 -15.92
N HIS A 106 -0.52 1.42 -14.77
CA HIS A 106 0.49 0.76 -13.96
C HIS A 106 -0.11 -0.46 -13.29
N SER A 107 0.68 -1.54 -13.22
CA SER A 107 0.29 -2.77 -12.53
C SER A 107 1.49 -3.29 -11.76
N GLN A 108 1.40 -3.29 -10.44
CA GLN A 108 2.39 -3.96 -9.60
C GLN A 108 2.28 -5.47 -9.79
N ILE A 109 3.40 -6.15 -9.83
CA ILE A 109 3.51 -7.59 -10.01
C ILE A 109 4.12 -8.16 -8.75
N THR A 110 3.25 -8.72 -7.90
CA THR A 110 3.65 -9.39 -6.67
C THR A 110 3.41 -10.89 -6.77
N VAL A 111 4.36 -11.67 -6.27
CA VAL A 111 4.29 -13.13 -6.18
C VAL A 111 4.60 -13.47 -4.73
N ASP A 112 3.68 -14.16 -4.04
CA ASP A 112 3.86 -14.57 -2.64
C ASP A 112 4.17 -13.43 -1.65
N SER A 113 3.69 -12.21 -1.95
CA SER A 113 3.98 -10.95 -1.23
C SER A 113 5.37 -10.37 -1.47
N ASP A 114 6.21 -11.05 -2.26
CA ASP A 114 7.46 -10.51 -2.77
C ASP A 114 7.20 -9.64 -4.00
N ASP A 115 7.91 -8.53 -4.06
CA ASP A 115 7.85 -7.62 -5.18
C ASP A 115 8.73 -8.15 -6.32
N TYR A 116 8.09 -8.57 -7.41
CA TYR A 116 8.80 -9.01 -8.61
C TYR A 116 9.07 -7.82 -9.55
N GLY A 117 8.38 -6.71 -9.31
CA GLY A 117 8.46 -5.49 -10.10
C GLY A 117 7.09 -5.08 -10.63
N SER A 118 7.04 -4.42 -11.78
CA SER A 118 5.79 -3.87 -12.30
C SER A 118 5.75 -3.69 -13.80
N LEU A 119 4.53 -3.62 -14.33
CA LEU A 119 4.25 -3.08 -15.65
C LEU A 119 3.94 -1.59 -15.52
N ARG A 120 4.65 -0.78 -16.31
CA ARG A 120 4.53 0.68 -16.42
C ARG A 120 4.08 1.02 -17.85
N SER A 121 3.10 1.90 -17.96
CA SER A 121 2.48 2.38 -19.21
C SER A 121 1.73 3.71 -18.95
N GLY A 122 1.13 4.33 -19.97
CA GLY A 122 0.27 5.51 -19.81
C GLY A 122 0.97 6.72 -19.15
N ASN A 123 0.41 7.22 -18.06
CA ASN A 123 0.94 8.39 -17.33
C ASN A 123 2.02 8.02 -16.29
N SER A 124 2.43 6.75 -16.21
CA SER A 124 3.60 6.36 -15.43
C SER A 124 4.91 6.68 -16.16
N TYR A 125 6.02 6.67 -15.44
CA TYR A 125 7.34 6.93 -16.01
C TYR A 125 8.40 6.03 -15.42
N CYS A 126 9.48 5.86 -16.16
CA CYS A 126 10.71 5.24 -15.71
C CYS A 126 11.83 6.27 -15.68
N LEU A 127 12.73 6.21 -14.69
CA LEU A 127 14.00 6.93 -14.78
C LEU A 127 14.85 6.30 -15.89
N VAL A 128 15.52 7.15 -16.67
CA VAL A 128 16.30 6.72 -17.84
C VAL A 128 17.67 7.38 -17.85
N PRO A 129 18.67 6.83 -18.57
CA PRO A 129 19.96 7.47 -18.70
C PRO A 129 19.80 8.91 -19.24
N PRO A 130 20.57 9.89 -18.73
CA PRO A 130 21.73 9.75 -17.84
C PRO A 130 21.42 9.93 -16.34
N SER A 131 20.18 9.70 -15.89
CA SER A 131 19.77 9.85 -14.50
C SER A 131 20.59 9.01 -13.53
N LYS A 132 20.59 9.42 -12.26
CA LYS A 132 21.21 8.71 -11.13
C LYS A 132 20.14 8.17 -10.19
N HIS A 133 20.37 6.99 -9.65
CA HIS A 133 19.58 6.43 -8.56
C HIS A 133 19.74 7.29 -7.30
N ASP A 134 18.65 7.45 -6.56
CA ASP A 134 18.55 8.29 -5.36
C ASP A 134 19.44 7.79 -4.22
N GLU A 135 19.41 6.49 -3.95
CA GLU A 135 20.14 5.92 -2.80
C GLU A 135 21.65 5.75 -3.03
N THR A 136 22.06 5.42 -4.26
CA THR A 136 23.45 5.01 -4.56
C THR A 136 24.21 6.05 -5.37
N ALA A 137 23.52 7.08 -5.89
CA ALA A 137 24.01 8.04 -6.86
C ALA A 137 24.61 7.42 -8.15
N LYS A 138 24.49 6.09 -8.36
CA LYS A 138 24.96 5.43 -9.58
C LYS A 138 24.01 5.70 -10.73
N LYS A 139 24.56 5.80 -11.94
CA LYS A 139 23.79 6.11 -13.14
C LYS A 139 22.97 4.91 -13.60
N TYR A 140 21.77 5.17 -14.11
CA TYR A 140 21.06 4.25 -15.00
C TYR A 140 21.89 4.06 -16.27
N ARG A 141 22.02 2.81 -16.74
CA ARG A 141 22.87 2.44 -17.89
C ARG A 141 22.11 1.60 -18.88
N VAL A 142 22.45 1.72 -20.16
CA VAL A 142 21.91 0.79 -21.17
C VAL A 142 22.61 -0.57 -20.97
N LYS A 143 21.82 -1.61 -20.72
CA LYS A 143 22.29 -3.00 -20.60
C LYS A 143 22.18 -3.75 -21.92
N SER A 144 21.14 -3.47 -22.70
CA SER A 144 20.94 -3.98 -24.06
C SER A 144 20.58 -2.84 -25.01
N GLU A 145 21.34 -2.71 -26.10
CA GLU A 145 21.13 -1.69 -27.14
C GLU A 145 20.16 -2.11 -28.25
N GLU A 146 19.51 -3.28 -28.10
CA GLU A 146 18.51 -3.77 -29.05
C GLU A 146 17.40 -2.72 -29.30
N SER A 147 16.76 -2.79 -30.46
CA SER A 147 15.59 -1.98 -30.75
C SER A 147 14.43 -2.38 -29.83
N VAL A 148 13.53 -1.43 -29.52
CA VAL A 148 12.28 -1.74 -28.81
C VAL A 148 11.46 -2.72 -29.64
N LYS A 149 11.31 -3.95 -29.13
CA LYS A 149 10.52 -4.99 -29.78
C LYS A 149 9.02 -4.66 -29.70
N SER A 150 8.29 -4.92 -30.79
CA SER A 150 6.82 -4.81 -30.79
C SER A 150 6.18 -6.09 -30.28
N VAL A 151 5.18 -5.95 -29.41
CA VAL A 151 4.43 -7.07 -28.82
C VAL A 151 2.93 -6.78 -28.90
N SER A 152 2.12 -7.84 -28.89
CA SER A 152 0.67 -7.77 -28.83
C SER A 152 0.17 -7.68 -27.38
N VAL A 153 -1.06 -7.16 -27.21
CA VAL A 153 -1.74 -7.16 -25.91
C VAL A 153 -1.86 -8.59 -25.37
N SER A 154 -2.16 -9.56 -26.23
CA SER A 154 -2.29 -10.97 -25.83
C SER A 154 -1.00 -11.58 -25.28
N GLU A 155 0.17 -11.21 -25.82
CA GLU A 155 1.46 -11.68 -25.29
C GLU A 155 1.72 -11.08 -23.90
N VAL A 156 1.43 -9.79 -23.72
CA VAL A 156 1.55 -9.11 -22.42
C VAL A 156 0.60 -9.72 -21.39
N GLU A 157 -0.67 -9.93 -21.75
CA GLU A 157 -1.66 -10.58 -20.89
C GLU A 157 -1.30 -12.03 -20.55
N SER A 158 -0.74 -12.78 -21.51
CA SER A 158 -0.23 -14.14 -21.29
C SER A 158 0.85 -14.15 -20.22
N LEU A 159 1.84 -13.25 -20.33
CA LEU A 159 2.90 -13.08 -19.33
C LEU A 159 2.30 -12.75 -17.96
N LEU A 160 1.43 -11.74 -17.86
CA LEU A 160 0.83 -11.33 -16.58
C LEU A 160 0.02 -12.47 -15.94
N LYS A 161 -0.72 -13.23 -16.75
CA LYS A 161 -1.46 -14.40 -16.29
C LYS A 161 -0.53 -15.52 -15.85
N ARG A 162 0.59 -15.72 -16.53
CA ARG A 162 1.60 -16.71 -16.17
C ARG A 162 2.27 -16.39 -14.85
N VAL A 163 2.71 -15.15 -14.66
CA VAL A 163 3.25 -14.68 -13.38
C VAL A 163 2.21 -14.86 -12.26
N GLY A 164 0.96 -14.47 -12.51
CA GLY A 164 -0.15 -14.68 -11.55
C GLY A 164 -0.56 -16.14 -11.32
N LYS A 165 -0.20 -17.08 -12.21
CA LYS A 165 -0.40 -18.53 -12.03
C LYS A 165 0.75 -19.17 -11.26
N THR A 166 1.99 -18.76 -11.53
CA THR A 166 3.15 -19.17 -10.74
C THR A 166 2.98 -18.75 -9.27
N ALA A 167 2.40 -17.57 -9.03
CA ALA A 167 1.98 -17.08 -7.70
C ALA A 167 0.84 -17.88 -7.02
N ASN A 168 0.09 -18.69 -7.77
CA ASN A 168 -1.05 -19.45 -7.22
C ASN A 168 -0.70 -20.90 -6.88
N THR A 169 0.49 -21.39 -7.24
CA THR A 169 0.90 -22.77 -6.96
C THR A 169 1.49 -22.99 -5.57
N ASN A 170 1.78 -21.93 -4.79
CA ASN A 170 2.19 -22.03 -3.40
C ASN A 170 1.37 -21.08 -2.49
N ARG A 171 0.28 -21.62 -1.93
CA ARG A 171 -0.41 -21.16 -0.71
C ARG A 171 -0.93 -19.70 -0.64
N ARG A 172 -2.26 -19.59 -0.81
CA ARG A 172 -3.23 -18.86 0.03
C ARG A 172 -2.73 -17.63 0.83
N ARG A 173 -2.97 -16.43 0.28
CA ARG A 173 -3.76 -15.32 0.86
C ARG A 173 -3.56 -14.07 -0.04
N ARG A 174 -4.60 -13.68 -0.79
CA ARG A 174 -4.54 -12.61 -1.79
C ARG A 174 -4.96 -11.26 -1.19
N ARG A 175 -4.04 -10.28 -1.24
CA ARG A 175 -4.35 -8.84 -1.28
C ARG A 175 -4.65 -8.46 -2.73
N LEU A 176 -5.78 -7.79 -2.97
CA LEU A 176 -6.16 -7.27 -4.29
C LEU A 176 -6.51 -5.78 -4.15
N GLY A 177 -5.68 -4.91 -4.73
CA GLY A 177 -5.94 -3.48 -4.93
C GLY A 177 -6.64 -3.22 -6.26
N VAL A 178 -7.48 -2.18 -6.32
CA VAL A 178 -8.33 -1.88 -7.49
C VAL A 178 -7.74 -0.83 -8.41
N GLY A 179 -7.51 -1.25 -9.64
CA GLY A 179 -7.30 -0.39 -10.79
C GLY A 179 -8.60 0.29 -11.24
N SER A 180 -8.50 1.59 -11.46
CA SER A 180 -9.55 2.43 -12.01
C SER A 180 -9.82 2.07 -13.49
N THR A 181 -10.92 1.37 -13.76
CA THR A 181 -11.53 1.29 -15.09
C THR A 181 -12.54 2.41 -15.28
N SER A 182 -12.28 3.26 -16.27
CA SER A 182 -13.15 4.31 -16.77
C SER A 182 -14.27 3.72 -17.63
N GLY A 183 -15.49 3.71 -17.08
CA GLY A 183 -16.71 3.48 -17.82
C GLY A 183 -17.73 4.55 -17.42
N LYS A 184 -17.91 5.57 -18.25
CA LYS A 184 -19.05 6.49 -18.13
C LYS A 184 -20.31 5.73 -18.54
N GLN A 185 -21.10 5.33 -17.56
CA GLN A 185 -22.54 5.16 -17.71
C GLN A 185 -23.21 5.55 -16.39
N GLY A 186 -23.61 6.81 -16.31
CA GLY A 186 -24.58 7.23 -15.30
C GLY A 186 -25.95 6.70 -15.68
N THR A 187 -26.44 5.74 -14.90
CA THR A 187 -27.85 5.41 -14.63
C THR A 187 -27.82 4.32 -13.57
N GLU A 188 -28.60 4.45 -12.50
CA GLU A 188 -28.78 3.48 -11.39
C GLU A 188 -28.46 2.03 -11.80
N ALA A 189 -27.23 1.58 -11.55
CA ALA A 189 -26.83 0.22 -11.84
C ALA A 189 -27.42 -0.67 -10.74
N SER A 190 -28.37 -1.50 -11.12
CA SER A 190 -29.06 -2.43 -10.23
C SER A 190 -28.07 -3.41 -9.63
N VAL A 191 -28.06 -3.52 -8.30
CA VAL A 191 -27.39 -4.60 -7.57
C VAL A 191 -27.71 -5.94 -8.26
N PRO A 192 -26.71 -6.79 -8.58
CA PRO A 192 -26.95 -8.07 -9.24
C PRO A 192 -28.02 -8.87 -8.51
N SER A 193 -28.95 -9.49 -9.23
CA SER A 193 -30.09 -10.21 -8.61
C SER A 193 -29.69 -11.40 -7.74
N GLU A 194 -28.48 -11.92 -7.96
CA GLU A 194 -27.84 -12.99 -7.20
C GLU A 194 -27.18 -12.51 -5.90
N TYR A 195 -27.03 -11.19 -5.73
CA TYR A 195 -26.40 -10.61 -4.56
C TYR A 195 -27.39 -10.50 -3.38
N PRO A 196 -27.05 -11.00 -2.17
CA PRO A 196 -27.96 -11.04 -1.03
C PRO A 196 -28.45 -9.68 -0.54
N ASN A 197 -27.61 -8.65 -0.67
CA ASN A 197 -27.91 -7.27 -0.30
C ASN A 197 -28.51 -7.11 1.11
N ILE A 198 -27.92 -7.77 2.10
CA ILE A 198 -28.40 -7.85 3.48
C ILE A 198 -28.03 -6.58 4.24
N ASP A 199 -29.02 -5.83 4.71
CA ASP A 199 -28.79 -4.68 5.60
C ASP A 199 -28.23 -5.15 6.95
N ARG A 200 -27.00 -4.72 7.26
CA ARG A 200 -26.31 -5.03 8.51
C ARG A 200 -26.03 -3.77 9.34
N PRO A 201 -26.23 -3.80 10.67
CA PRO A 201 -25.81 -2.71 11.54
C PRO A 201 -24.27 -2.65 11.65
N PHE A 202 -23.74 -1.49 12.03
CA PHE A 202 -22.28 -1.29 12.13
C PHE A 202 -21.59 -2.28 13.10
N SER A 203 -22.29 -2.76 14.14
CA SER A 203 -21.73 -3.78 15.04
C SER A 203 -21.41 -5.09 14.33
N GLU A 204 -22.23 -5.49 13.35
CA GLU A 204 -22.01 -6.70 12.55
C GLU A 204 -20.94 -6.48 11.48
N THR A 205 -20.93 -5.31 10.80
CA THR A 205 -19.88 -4.99 9.83
C THR A 205 -18.51 -4.85 10.50
N LYS A 206 -18.47 -4.32 11.74
CA LYS A 206 -17.27 -4.30 12.58
C LYS A 206 -16.76 -5.72 12.90
N GLN A 207 -17.67 -6.66 13.20
CA GLN A 207 -17.30 -8.06 13.45
C GLN A 207 -16.74 -8.74 12.20
N ILE A 208 -17.34 -8.49 11.03
CA ILE A 208 -16.84 -8.99 9.74
C ILE A 208 -15.41 -8.47 9.50
N LEU A 209 -15.21 -7.15 9.57
CA LEU A 209 -13.90 -6.55 9.38
C LEU A 209 -12.88 -7.00 10.43
N SER A 210 -13.30 -7.24 11.67
CA SER A 210 -12.41 -7.74 12.73
C SER A 210 -12.01 -9.19 12.52
N ARG A 211 -12.92 -10.04 12.05
CA ARG A 211 -12.65 -11.46 11.75
C ARG A 211 -11.59 -11.59 10.66
N ASP A 212 -11.59 -10.66 9.71
CA ASP A 212 -10.69 -10.67 8.56
C ASP A 212 -9.47 -9.76 8.77
N ASP A 213 -9.25 -9.28 10.00
CA ASP A 213 -8.13 -8.40 10.43
C ASP A 213 -8.02 -7.07 9.64
N LEU A 214 -9.15 -6.55 9.18
CA LEU A 214 -9.25 -5.30 8.43
C LEU A 214 -9.80 -4.13 9.24
N LEU A 215 -10.29 -4.38 10.46
CA LEU A 215 -10.92 -3.34 11.29
C LEU A 215 -9.99 -2.13 11.55
N HIS A 216 -8.69 -2.36 11.71
CA HIS A 216 -7.72 -1.30 11.97
C HIS A 216 -7.59 -0.31 10.80
N HIS A 217 -7.92 -0.72 9.57
CA HIS A 217 -7.91 0.16 8.40
C HIS A 217 -8.96 1.27 8.47
N LEU A 218 -10.06 1.08 9.22
CA LEU A 218 -11.05 2.15 9.45
C LEU A 218 -10.47 3.31 10.27
N ASN A 219 -9.45 3.05 11.09
CA ASN A 219 -8.84 4.02 11.99
C ASN A 219 -7.56 4.64 11.44
N LYS A 220 -7.16 4.30 10.20
CA LYS A 220 -6.03 4.99 9.56
C LYS A 220 -6.37 6.47 9.40
N THR A 221 -5.41 7.33 9.70
CA THR A 221 -5.51 8.79 9.51
C THR A 221 -4.66 9.28 8.34
N VAL A 222 -3.76 8.43 7.85
CA VAL A 222 -2.91 8.70 6.68
C VAL A 222 -2.74 7.39 5.91
N ASP A 223 -3.06 7.39 4.63
CA ASP A 223 -2.79 6.29 3.72
C ASP A 223 -2.27 6.82 2.38
N SER A 224 -1.21 6.22 1.86
CA SER A 224 -0.68 6.52 0.53
C SER A 224 -1.60 6.05 -0.59
N ASP A 225 -2.45 5.04 -0.32
CA ASP A 225 -3.44 4.53 -1.27
C ASP A 225 -4.80 4.32 -0.60
N TRP A 226 -5.49 5.44 -0.37
CA TRP A 226 -6.86 5.45 0.12
C TRP A 226 -7.81 4.61 -0.74
N SER A 227 -7.66 4.64 -2.07
CA SER A 227 -8.52 3.89 -2.98
C SER A 227 -8.40 2.37 -2.80
N GLY A 228 -7.19 1.86 -2.60
CA GLY A 228 -6.95 0.45 -2.33
C GLY A 228 -7.57 0.03 -0.99
N THR A 229 -7.35 0.81 0.06
CA THR A 229 -7.91 0.54 1.41
C THR A 229 -9.44 0.58 1.41
N GLU A 230 -10.05 1.57 0.76
CA GLU A 230 -11.50 1.70 0.65
C GLU A 230 -12.12 0.52 -0.11
N PHE A 231 -11.52 0.14 -1.24
CA PHE A 231 -12.01 -1.00 -1.99
C PHE A 231 -11.87 -2.32 -1.21
N LEU A 232 -10.76 -2.52 -0.50
CA LEU A 232 -10.53 -3.72 0.30
C LEU A 232 -11.62 -3.90 1.37
N LEU A 233 -11.93 -2.81 2.09
CA LEU A 233 -12.99 -2.79 3.10
C LEU A 233 -14.37 -3.04 2.47
N ALA A 234 -14.66 -2.37 1.35
CA ALA A 234 -15.92 -2.54 0.64
C ALA A 234 -16.07 -3.99 0.12
N LYS A 235 -15.00 -4.59 -0.40
CA LYS A 235 -15.00 -5.96 -0.93
C LYS A 235 -15.21 -7.00 0.18
N CYS A 236 -14.49 -6.90 1.29
CA CYS A 236 -14.68 -7.81 2.44
C CYS A 236 -16.14 -7.81 2.92
N LEU A 237 -16.75 -6.63 3.05
CA LEU A 237 -18.17 -6.53 3.41
C LEU A 237 -19.08 -7.06 2.29
N ALA A 238 -18.70 -6.84 1.03
CA ALA A 238 -19.46 -7.31 -0.11
C ALA A 238 -19.50 -8.84 -0.21
N GLU A 239 -18.39 -9.52 0.06
CA GLU A 239 -18.27 -10.99 0.07
C GLU A 239 -19.20 -11.64 1.11
N GLU A 240 -19.52 -10.93 2.19
CA GLU A 240 -20.49 -11.35 3.22
C GLU A 240 -21.96 -11.00 2.87
N GLY A 241 -22.21 -10.55 1.63
CA GLY A 241 -23.54 -10.19 1.14
C GLY A 241 -24.10 -8.92 1.75
N THR A 242 -23.27 -8.05 2.34
CA THR A 242 -23.70 -6.82 3.01
C THR A 242 -24.28 -5.81 2.03
N SER A 243 -25.38 -5.14 2.39
CA SER A 243 -26.02 -4.20 1.49
C SER A 243 -25.12 -3.01 1.15
N ALA A 244 -25.31 -2.45 -0.05
CA ALA A 244 -24.57 -1.26 -0.47
C ALA A 244 -24.70 -0.09 0.53
N LYS A 245 -25.87 0.06 1.15
CA LYS A 245 -26.11 1.08 2.18
C LYS A 245 -25.30 0.84 3.45
N SER A 246 -25.25 -0.41 3.92
CA SER A 246 -24.47 -0.79 5.10
C SER A 246 -22.97 -0.69 4.86
N ILE A 247 -22.51 -0.99 3.63
CA ILE A 247 -21.12 -0.77 3.21
C ILE A 247 -20.80 0.73 3.26
N ILE A 248 -21.60 1.57 2.61
CA ILE A 248 -21.40 3.04 2.60
C ILE A 248 -21.36 3.59 4.03
N ALA A 249 -22.34 3.22 4.87
CA ALA A 249 -22.41 3.69 6.25
C ALA A 249 -21.23 3.21 7.11
N THR A 250 -20.59 2.10 6.74
CA THR A 250 -19.38 1.60 7.42
C THR A 250 -18.14 2.38 6.99
N LEU A 251 -17.97 2.62 5.68
CA LEU A 251 -16.85 3.40 5.15
C LEU A 251 -16.96 4.90 5.44
N ASP A 252 -18.16 5.43 5.71
CA ASP A 252 -18.34 6.81 6.18
C ASP A 252 -17.65 7.09 7.52
N ARG A 253 -17.17 6.06 8.22
CA ARG A 253 -16.37 6.17 9.45
C ARG A 253 -14.87 6.25 9.21
N LEU A 254 -14.41 6.12 7.96
CA LEU A 254 -13.03 6.42 7.60
C LEU A 254 -12.68 7.86 7.96
N ASP A 255 -11.39 8.11 8.17
CA ASP A 255 -10.88 9.45 8.46
C ASP A 255 -11.26 10.45 7.36
N GLN A 256 -11.49 11.72 7.73
CA GLN A 256 -11.94 12.76 6.79
C GLN A 256 -10.92 13.05 5.67
N SER A 257 -9.66 12.69 5.85
CA SER A 257 -8.63 12.78 4.80
C SER A 257 -8.78 11.71 3.72
N ALA A 258 -9.58 10.67 3.95
CA ALA A 258 -9.81 9.60 3.00
C ALA A 258 -10.44 10.11 1.70
N LYS A 259 -10.12 9.42 0.60
CA LYS A 259 -10.67 9.73 -0.73
C LYS A 259 -12.19 9.49 -0.76
N TRP A 260 -12.67 8.59 0.09
CA TRP A 260 -14.08 8.31 0.37
C TRP A 260 -14.91 9.57 0.65
N HIS A 261 -14.35 10.54 1.40
CA HIS A 261 -15.04 11.77 1.76
C HIS A 261 -14.79 12.93 0.80
N ASN A 262 -13.65 12.89 0.09
CA ASN A 262 -13.18 13.98 -0.75
C ASN A 262 -13.43 13.76 -2.26
N GLY A 263 -13.90 12.57 -2.65
CA GLY A 263 -14.08 12.17 -4.04
C GLY A 263 -12.75 11.88 -4.75
N SER A 264 -12.80 11.70 -6.07
CA SER A 264 -11.59 11.52 -6.89
C SER A 264 -11.46 12.64 -7.91
N SER A 265 -10.27 12.81 -8.49
CA SER A 265 -9.99 13.87 -9.49
C SER A 265 -10.86 13.85 -10.75
N GLY A 266 -11.79 12.90 -10.90
CA GLY A 266 -12.77 12.86 -11.99
C GLY A 266 -14.16 12.35 -11.60
N LEU A 267 -14.48 12.22 -10.30
CA LEU A 267 -15.79 11.78 -9.82
C LEU A 267 -16.20 12.59 -8.60
N GLU A 268 -17.45 13.06 -8.55
CA GLU A 268 -18.01 13.64 -7.34
C GLU A 268 -18.04 12.61 -6.21
N LYS A 269 -18.06 13.05 -4.95
CA LYS A 269 -18.06 12.19 -3.75
C LYS A 269 -19.05 11.03 -3.88
N VAL A 270 -20.30 11.34 -4.20
CA VAL A 270 -21.40 10.37 -4.26
C VAL A 270 -21.18 9.36 -5.38
N GLU A 271 -20.63 9.80 -6.52
CA GLU A 271 -20.30 8.94 -7.66
C GLU A 271 -19.14 7.99 -7.32
N TYR A 272 -18.11 8.49 -6.65
CA TYR A 272 -16.97 7.69 -6.21
C TYR A 272 -17.38 6.61 -5.20
N GLN A 273 -18.18 6.98 -4.19
CA GLN A 273 -18.70 6.05 -3.19
C GLN A 273 -19.54 4.94 -3.85
N SER A 274 -20.48 5.34 -4.71
CA SER A 274 -21.35 4.41 -5.42
C SER A 274 -20.57 3.45 -6.32
N LEU A 275 -19.61 3.97 -7.09
CA LEU A 275 -18.79 3.17 -8.01
C LEU A 275 -17.89 2.19 -7.26
N THR A 276 -17.30 2.60 -6.14
CA THR A 276 -16.42 1.74 -5.33
C THR A 276 -17.19 0.56 -4.75
N VAL A 277 -18.38 0.82 -4.21
CA VAL A 277 -19.25 -0.22 -3.65
C VAL A 277 -19.81 -1.13 -4.74
N GLN A 278 -20.22 -0.58 -5.87
CA GLN A 278 -20.67 -1.36 -7.01
C GLN A 278 -19.58 -2.32 -7.50
N LYS A 279 -18.35 -1.81 -7.71
CA LYS A 279 -17.22 -2.66 -8.13
C LYS A 279 -16.88 -3.72 -7.08
N ALA A 280 -17.04 -3.42 -5.80
CA ALA A 280 -16.83 -4.39 -4.72
C ALA A 280 -17.87 -5.51 -4.77
N ILE A 281 -19.14 -5.17 -4.95
CA ILE A 281 -20.25 -6.13 -5.12
C ILE A 281 -20.05 -6.97 -6.38
N GLU A 282 -19.77 -6.35 -7.52
CA GLU A 282 -19.47 -7.06 -8.77
C GLU A 282 -18.25 -7.98 -8.61
N SER A 283 -17.21 -7.53 -7.92
CA SER A 283 -16.05 -8.39 -7.64
C SER A 283 -16.38 -9.56 -6.73
N ALA A 284 -17.30 -9.41 -5.78
CA ALA A 284 -17.72 -10.48 -4.89
C ALA A 284 -18.62 -11.50 -5.62
N CYS A 285 -19.54 -11.04 -6.47
CA CYS A 285 -20.36 -11.89 -7.34
C CYS A 285 -19.52 -12.71 -8.34
N ASN A 286 -18.46 -12.11 -8.87
CA ASN A 286 -17.57 -12.79 -9.82
C ASN A 286 -16.48 -13.64 -9.15
N ASP A 287 -16.43 -13.71 -7.81
CA ASP A 287 -15.42 -14.50 -7.11
C ASP A 287 -15.88 -15.96 -6.98
N PRO A 288 -15.17 -16.94 -7.58
CA PRO A 288 -15.57 -18.34 -7.58
C PRO A 288 -15.50 -19.01 -6.20
N TYR A 289 -14.93 -18.33 -5.19
CA TYR A 289 -14.84 -18.82 -3.81
C TYR A 289 -15.87 -18.18 -2.88
N VAL A 290 -16.65 -17.23 -3.36
CA VAL A 290 -17.70 -16.56 -2.59
C VAL A 290 -19.03 -17.23 -2.93
N ASP A 291 -19.60 -17.90 -1.94
CA ASP A 291 -20.88 -18.59 -2.06
C ASP A 291 -21.95 -17.89 -1.23
N PHE A 292 -22.85 -17.20 -1.93
CA PHE A 292 -23.99 -16.51 -1.32
C PHE A 292 -25.15 -17.45 -0.97
N SER A 293 -25.12 -18.73 -1.34
CA SER A 293 -26.22 -19.67 -1.11
C SER A 293 -26.49 -19.96 0.37
N ASN A 294 -25.52 -19.70 1.26
CA ASN A 294 -25.68 -19.82 2.72
C ASN A 294 -26.23 -18.56 3.40
N SER A 295 -26.47 -17.47 2.65
CA SER A 295 -26.88 -16.18 3.22
C SER A 295 -28.40 -15.96 3.23
N GLY A 296 -29.18 -16.91 2.68
CA GLY A 296 -30.62 -17.01 2.87
C GLY A 296 -30.96 -18.06 3.93
N ASP A 297 -31.72 -17.68 4.95
CA ASP A 297 -32.25 -18.54 6.03
C ASP A 297 -31.28 -19.02 7.12
N MET A 298 -30.89 -18.11 8.01
CA MET A 298 -30.79 -18.44 9.45
C MET A 298 -31.35 -17.32 10.33
N LYS A 299 -32.67 -17.11 10.24
CA LYS A 299 -33.46 -16.73 11.41
C LYS A 299 -33.80 -18.00 12.19
N ALA A 300 -33.28 -18.07 13.42
CA ALA A 300 -33.67 -18.95 14.53
C ALA A 300 -33.01 -20.34 14.68
N LYS A 301 -32.22 -20.43 15.75
CA LYS A 301 -32.08 -21.55 16.72
C LYS A 301 -31.39 -22.85 16.28
N LYS A 302 -30.35 -23.16 17.07
CA LYS A 302 -29.73 -24.48 17.38
C LYS A 302 -28.89 -25.09 16.25
N ALA A 303 -27.80 -25.78 16.47
CA ALA A 303 -26.91 -26.04 17.62
C ALA A 303 -25.81 -26.94 17.06
N PHE A 304 -24.55 -26.69 17.41
CA PHE A 304 -23.44 -27.65 17.54
C PHE A 304 -22.32 -26.81 18.21
N GLU A 305 -22.22 -26.67 19.53
CA GLU A 305 -21.79 -27.66 20.54
C GLU A 305 -20.65 -28.55 20.02
N SER A 306 -19.39 -28.30 20.40
CA SER A 306 -18.76 -28.77 21.66
C SER A 306 -17.32 -28.19 21.69
N ARG A 307 -16.70 -27.68 22.77
CA ARG A 307 -16.62 -28.02 24.21
C ARG A 307 -16.39 -26.69 24.99
N LYS A 308 -17.23 -26.30 25.96
CA LYS A 308 -17.07 -26.41 27.44
C LYS A 308 -15.65 -26.08 27.94
N THR A 309 -15.42 -25.02 28.73
CA THR A 309 -15.72 -24.85 30.18
C THR A 309 -16.21 -23.41 30.52
N GLU A 310 -17.43 -23.23 31.06
CA GLU A 310 -17.77 -22.90 32.48
C GLU A 310 -17.19 -21.53 32.94
N SER A 311 -17.95 -20.52 33.40
CA SER A 311 -19.18 -20.47 34.20
C SER A 311 -19.74 -19.02 34.31
N GLY A 312 -21.07 -18.87 34.50
CA GLY A 312 -21.86 -17.80 35.18
C GLY A 312 -21.58 -16.29 34.91
N SER A 313 -22.53 -15.36 34.86
CA SER A 313 -23.93 -15.32 35.26
C SER A 313 -24.64 -14.07 34.68
N GLU A 314 -25.93 -14.23 34.43
CA GLU A 314 -27.04 -13.27 34.50
C GLU A 314 -26.82 -11.77 34.22
N GLY A 315 -27.30 -11.38 33.03
CA GLY A 315 -28.20 -10.24 32.76
C GLY A 315 -28.14 -9.00 33.64
N THR A 316 -27.76 -7.88 33.04
CA THR A 316 -28.41 -6.59 33.32
C THR A 316 -28.45 -5.77 32.03
N ARG A 317 -29.67 -5.44 31.55
CA ARG A 317 -29.87 -4.38 30.55
C ARG A 317 -29.43 -3.05 31.14
N LEU A 318 -28.50 -2.33 30.52
CA LEU A 318 -28.35 -0.90 30.74
C LEU A 318 -28.36 -0.13 29.42
N LYS A 319 -29.09 0.99 29.48
CA LYS A 319 -29.33 2.00 28.46
C LYS A 319 -28.04 2.76 28.14
N GLY A 320 -28.08 3.46 26.99
CA GLY A 320 -26.99 4.24 26.43
C GLY A 320 -26.16 5.04 27.43
N GLY A 321 -24.86 4.99 27.22
CA GLY A 321 -23.84 5.79 27.88
C GLY A 321 -22.98 6.49 26.84
N GLU A 322 -22.58 7.72 27.16
CA GLU A 322 -21.90 8.69 26.31
C GLU A 322 -20.53 8.20 25.82
N ASN A 323 -20.14 8.67 24.63
CA ASN A 323 -18.81 8.48 24.07
C ASN A 323 -17.77 9.15 24.97
N ASN A 324 -17.00 8.37 25.72
CA ASN A 324 -15.69 8.79 26.20
C ASN A 324 -14.63 7.89 25.58
N MET A 325 -13.63 8.51 24.96
CA MET A 325 -12.43 7.81 24.49
C MET A 325 -11.63 7.26 25.68
N PRO A 326 -10.85 6.18 25.51
CA PRO A 326 -9.89 5.73 26.50
C PRO A 326 -8.80 6.79 26.71
N GLU A 327 -8.55 7.15 27.96
CA GLU A 327 -7.39 7.97 28.34
C GLU A 327 -6.15 7.08 28.45
N PHE A 328 -5.03 7.53 27.88
CA PHE A 328 -3.74 6.85 27.95
C PHE A 328 -2.83 7.62 28.88
N THR A 329 -2.22 6.91 29.84
CA THR A 329 -1.28 7.52 30.79
C THR A 329 0.04 6.77 30.77
N ASP A 330 1.13 7.49 30.49
CA ASP A 330 2.50 6.97 30.58
C ASP A 330 2.82 6.74 32.07
N LYS A 331 3.07 5.48 32.47
CA LYS A 331 3.30 5.13 33.88
C LYS A 331 4.76 4.98 34.25
N GLU A 332 5.56 4.37 33.37
CA GLU A 332 6.94 4.02 33.68
C GLU A 332 7.81 4.07 32.43
N THR A 333 8.97 4.69 32.55
CA THR A 333 9.88 4.98 31.44
C THR A 333 11.25 4.39 31.76
N VAL A 334 11.71 3.47 30.91
CA VAL A 334 13.05 2.89 31.01
C VAL A 334 13.86 3.35 29.79
N GLN A 335 14.96 4.05 30.05
CA GLN A 335 15.81 4.62 29.01
C GLN A 335 17.02 3.72 28.77
N VAL A 336 17.23 3.32 27.51
CA VAL A 336 18.40 2.55 27.09
C VAL A 336 19.20 3.39 26.09
N LYS A 337 20.39 3.83 26.51
CA LYS A 337 21.27 4.68 25.71
C LYS A 337 22.30 3.83 24.95
N GLU A 338 22.32 3.92 23.62
CA GLU A 338 23.43 3.46 22.80
C GLU A 338 24.30 4.66 22.38
N GLY A 339 25.08 5.18 23.33
CA GLY A 339 25.97 6.31 23.10
C GLY A 339 26.00 7.30 24.25
N SER A 340 27.10 8.04 24.37
CA SER A 340 27.40 8.96 25.48
C SER A 340 27.51 10.43 25.05
N SER A 341 27.34 10.71 23.75
CA SER A 341 27.57 12.02 23.14
C SER A 341 26.31 12.63 22.52
N ASP A 342 26.32 13.94 22.35
CA ASP A 342 25.24 14.70 21.71
C ASP A 342 24.98 14.22 20.27
N GLY A 343 23.74 13.90 19.94
CA GLY A 343 23.33 13.36 18.64
C GLY A 343 23.34 11.84 18.53
N ASP A 344 23.82 11.11 19.54
CA ASP A 344 23.81 9.64 19.56
C ASP A 344 22.37 9.08 19.57
N ARG A 345 22.22 7.86 19.04
CA ARG A 345 20.93 7.19 18.97
C ARG A 345 20.52 6.71 20.36
N ALA A 346 19.28 6.95 20.74
CA ALA A 346 18.72 6.44 21.98
C ALA A 346 17.37 5.76 21.73
N ILE A 347 17.09 4.73 22.52
CA ILE A 347 15.83 4.01 22.49
C ILE A 347 15.21 4.11 23.89
N GLU A 348 13.95 4.52 23.91
CA GLU A 348 13.17 4.62 25.14
C GLU A 348 12.06 3.57 25.10
N ALA A 349 11.97 2.75 26.16
CA ALA A 349 10.87 1.83 26.36
C ALA A 349 9.90 2.45 27.38
N VAL A 350 8.65 2.64 26.98
CA VAL A 350 7.61 3.26 27.81
C VAL A 350 6.47 2.26 28.02
N ARG A 351 6.15 1.99 29.28
CA ARG A 351 4.94 1.24 29.66
C ARG A 351 3.76 2.20 29.68
N VAL A 352 2.77 1.91 28.85
CA VAL A 352 1.56 2.71 28.68
C VAL A 352 0.38 1.90 29.20
N GLU A 353 -0.44 2.52 30.06
CA GLU A 353 -1.73 1.96 30.45
C GLU A 353 -2.83 2.71 29.72
N GLY A 354 -3.71 1.96 29.06
CA GLY A 354 -4.96 2.44 28.49
C GLY A 354 -6.12 1.96 29.35
N GLN A 355 -7.10 2.83 29.56
CA GLN A 355 -8.30 2.49 30.32
C GLN A 355 -9.53 2.61 29.41
N ASP A 356 -10.14 1.49 29.05
CA ASP A 356 -11.36 1.43 28.23
C ASP A 356 -12.54 1.00 29.11
N GLY A 357 -13.30 1.98 29.61
CA GLY A 357 -14.40 1.72 30.53
C GLY A 357 -13.94 1.19 31.90
N SER A 358 -14.32 -0.06 32.24
CA SER A 358 -13.88 -0.73 33.49
C SER A 358 -12.56 -1.48 33.35
N ASP A 359 -12.09 -1.66 32.11
CA ASP A 359 -11.00 -2.58 31.81
C ASP A 359 -9.73 -1.75 31.56
N SER A 360 -8.67 -2.02 32.32
CA SER A 360 -7.35 -1.49 32.04
C SER A 360 -6.53 -2.52 31.28
N PHE A 361 -5.79 -2.04 30.28
CA PHE A 361 -4.83 -2.84 29.54
C PHE A 361 -3.49 -2.10 29.47
N GLU A 362 -2.42 -2.87 29.47
CA GLU A 362 -1.06 -2.35 29.47
C GLU A 362 -0.28 -2.88 28.29
N PHE A 363 0.48 -2.01 27.65
CA PHE A 363 1.36 -2.38 26.56
C PHE A 363 2.66 -1.58 26.64
N VAL A 364 3.71 -2.13 26.04
CA VAL A 364 5.01 -1.46 25.97
C VAL A 364 5.17 -0.84 24.59
N THR A 365 5.69 0.38 24.57
CA THR A 365 6.03 1.09 23.33
C THR A 365 7.52 1.38 23.31
N LEU A 366 8.13 1.17 22.15
CA LEU A 366 9.49 1.62 21.88
C LEU A 366 9.43 2.93 21.11
N ARG A 367 10.14 3.93 21.62
CA ARG A 367 10.29 5.23 20.99
C ARG A 367 11.77 5.43 20.63
N LYS A 368 12.03 5.96 19.44
CA LYS A 368 13.38 6.26 18.97
C LYS A 368 13.64 7.74 19.10
N GLY A 369 14.80 8.10 19.66
CA GLY A 369 15.19 9.49 19.87
C GLY A 369 16.68 9.71 19.67
N ARG A 370 17.10 10.96 19.90
CA ARG A 370 18.52 11.34 19.92
C ARG A 370 18.89 11.94 21.27
N VAL A 371 20.10 11.65 21.74
CA VAL A 371 20.64 12.29 22.93
C VAL A 371 20.86 13.78 22.64
N SER A 372 20.29 14.65 23.46
CA SER A 372 20.45 16.10 23.40
C SER A 372 20.99 16.61 24.73
N THR A 373 22.03 17.43 24.68
CA THR A 373 22.65 18.05 25.85
C THR A 373 21.91 19.33 26.19
N VAL A 374 21.39 19.43 27.41
CA VAL A 374 20.63 20.59 27.91
C VAL A 374 21.26 21.13 29.18
N GLN A 375 21.30 22.46 29.32
CA GLN A 375 21.72 23.08 30.58
C GLN A 375 20.60 23.00 31.62
N LEU A 376 20.92 22.39 32.76
CA LEU A 376 20.05 22.32 33.91
C LEU A 376 19.97 23.68 34.60
N THR A 377 18.90 23.89 35.38
CA THR A 377 18.64 25.16 36.08
C THR A 377 19.69 25.53 37.14
N ASN A 378 20.59 24.60 37.49
CA ASN A 378 21.75 24.83 38.36
C ASN A 378 23.03 25.21 37.60
N GLY A 379 23.00 25.30 36.26
CA GLY A 379 24.14 25.66 35.42
C GLY A 379 25.04 24.49 35.00
N GLU A 380 24.67 23.25 35.34
CA GLU A 380 25.37 22.04 34.88
C GLU A 380 24.78 21.52 33.55
N GLU A 381 25.59 20.83 32.75
CA GLU A 381 25.12 20.16 31.53
C GLU A 381 24.52 18.80 31.88
N GLY A 382 23.24 18.61 31.55
CA GLY A 382 22.52 17.34 31.61
C GLY A 382 22.25 16.79 30.21
N GLN A 383 21.92 15.50 30.12
CA GLN A 383 21.52 14.87 28.86
C GLN A 383 20.06 14.44 28.95
N ILE A 384 19.25 14.85 27.98
CA ILE A 384 17.89 14.36 27.76
C ILE A 384 17.81 13.62 26.42
N ILE A 385 16.81 12.77 26.23
CA ILE A 385 16.54 12.19 24.93
C ILE A 385 15.43 13.02 24.29
N ASP A 386 15.70 13.58 23.12
CA ASP A 386 14.67 14.17 22.28
C ASP A 386 14.00 13.03 21.51
N VAL A 387 12.77 12.71 21.91
CA VAL A 387 12.00 11.56 21.44
C VAL A 387 10.93 12.03 20.49
N ASP A 388 10.93 11.48 19.27
CA ASP A 388 9.86 11.70 18.31
C ASP A 388 8.64 10.86 18.70
N GLN A 389 7.65 11.52 19.32
CA GLN A 389 6.40 10.89 19.76
C GLN A 389 5.57 10.32 18.59
N SER A 390 5.81 10.78 17.36
CA SER A 390 5.10 10.31 16.17
C SER A 390 5.63 8.98 15.62
N ASN A 391 6.79 8.52 16.11
CA ASN A 391 7.47 7.31 15.64
C ASN A 391 7.55 6.23 16.73
N SER A 392 6.48 6.09 17.51
CA SER A 392 6.35 5.03 18.50
C SER A 392 5.87 3.73 17.85
N LYS A 393 6.44 2.60 18.26
CA LYS A 393 5.97 1.27 17.86
C LYS A 393 5.59 0.49 19.10
N SER A 394 4.36 -0.02 19.14
CA SER A 394 3.94 -0.97 20.17
C SER A 394 4.65 -2.30 19.95
N VAL A 395 5.17 -2.88 21.04
CA VAL A 395 5.78 -4.22 21.05
C VAL A 395 4.84 -5.27 21.62
N GLY A 396 3.58 -4.91 21.90
CA GLY A 396 2.56 -5.81 22.41
C GLY A 396 2.26 -5.61 23.89
N GLY A 397 1.41 -6.50 24.44
CA GLY A 397 1.00 -6.48 25.83
C GLY A 397 2.15 -6.81 26.78
N THR A 398 2.10 -6.31 28.01
CA THR A 398 3.14 -6.59 29.02
C THR A 398 3.27 -8.08 29.36
N ALA A 399 2.22 -8.87 29.16
CA ALA A 399 2.22 -10.32 29.40
C ALA A 399 3.02 -11.12 28.35
N ASP A 400 3.21 -10.58 27.15
CA ASP A 400 3.91 -11.25 26.05
C ASP A 400 5.39 -10.83 25.98
N LEU A 401 5.82 -9.90 26.84
CA LEU A 401 7.14 -9.28 26.76
C LEU A 401 8.28 -10.28 26.97
N ASP A 402 8.10 -11.22 27.89
CA ASP A 402 9.09 -12.27 28.17
C ASP A 402 9.29 -13.20 26.97
N LEU A 403 8.20 -13.54 26.26
CA LEU A 403 8.24 -14.35 25.03
C LEU A 403 8.89 -13.59 23.87
N VAL A 404 8.66 -12.28 23.78
CA VAL A 404 9.30 -11.42 22.78
C VAL A 404 10.79 -11.28 23.07
N ILE A 405 11.20 -11.15 24.33
CA ILE A 405 12.62 -11.10 24.72
C ILE A 405 13.30 -12.42 24.36
N GLU A 406 12.72 -13.56 24.73
CA GLU A 406 13.25 -14.89 24.42
C GLU A 406 13.42 -15.09 22.91
N ALA A 407 12.40 -14.75 22.11
CA ALA A 407 12.47 -14.83 20.66
C ALA A 407 13.55 -13.90 20.05
N LEU A 408 13.75 -12.70 20.62
CA LEU A 408 14.77 -11.76 20.14
C LEU A 408 16.19 -12.18 20.54
N GLU A 409 16.36 -12.83 21.70
CA GLU A 409 17.63 -13.40 22.12
C GLU A 409 18.02 -14.59 21.24
N GLU A 410 17.11 -15.51 20.95
CA GLU A 410 17.33 -16.61 20.01
C GLU A 410 17.69 -16.10 18.60
N LEU A 411 16.96 -15.10 18.10
CA LEU A 411 17.24 -14.49 16.80
C LEU A 411 18.61 -13.81 16.76
N ARG A 412 19.04 -13.22 17.88
CA ARG A 412 20.36 -12.59 18.00
C ARG A 412 21.49 -13.62 18.01
N GLU A 413 21.27 -14.79 18.60
CA GLU A 413 22.22 -15.91 18.56
C GLU A 413 22.32 -16.56 17.18
N GLU A 414 21.26 -16.54 16.36
CA GLU A 414 21.33 -17.01 14.97
C GLU A 414 22.03 -16.02 14.02
N ILE A 415 21.94 -14.72 14.32
CA ILE A 415 22.50 -13.65 13.47
C ILE A 415 24.00 -13.37 13.75
N ASN A 416 24.49 -13.66 14.96
CA ASN A 416 25.91 -13.51 15.33
C ASN A 416 26.65 -14.85 15.33
#